data_AF-A0A4R6T414-F1
#
_entry.id   AF-A0A4R6T414-F1
#
_cell.length_a   1.000
_cell.length_b   1.000
_cell.length_c   1.000
_cell.angle_alpha   90.00
_cell.angle_beta   90.00
_cell.angle_gamma   90.00
#
_symmetry.space_group_name_H-M   'P 1'
#
loop_
_entity.id
_entity.type
_entity.pdbx_description
1 polymer ?
#
loop_
_entity_poly.entity_id
_entity_poly.type
_entity_poly.pdbx_seq_one_letter_code
_entity_poly.pdbx_strand_id
1 'polypeptide(L)' 'MQELIIYAFLFLALLGHCLLAGTMYRKVHADEELSLTEKNFWKLRALIFPLLFWFYYHQEKKRRSS' A
#
# COMPACT_ATOMS: atom_id res chain seq x y z
N MET A 1 13.90 -11.72 -27.53
CA MET A 1 14.27 -10.43 -26.89
C MET A 1 13.08 -9.64 -26.34
N GLN A 2 11.89 -9.68 -26.97
CA GLN A 2 10.69 -9.04 -26.41
C GLN A 2 10.28 -9.59 -25.04
N GLU A 3 10.42 -10.90 -24.81
CA GLU A 3 10.11 -11.53 -23.51
C GLU A 3 10.96 -10.93 -22.38
N LEU A 4 12.25 -10.69 -22.63
CA LEU A 4 13.15 -10.06 -21.65
C LEU A 4 12.68 -8.65 -21.26
N ILE A 5 12.20 -7.87 -22.24
CA ILE A 5 11.64 -6.54 -22.00
C ILE A 5 10.38 -6.64 -21.15
N ILE A 6 9.46 -7.56 -21.47
CA ILE A 6 8.23 -7.79 -20.71
C ILE A 6 8.55 -8.18 -19.26
N TYR A 7 9.49 -9.10 -19.04
CA TYR A 7 9.90 -9.51 -17.71
C TYR A 7 10.55 -8.38 -16.92
N ALA A 8 11.36 -7.53 -17.58
CA ALA A 8 11.93 -6.35 -16.93
C ALA A 8 10.83 -5.40 -16.43
N PHE A 9 9.80 -5.14 -17.24
CA PHE A 9 8.66 -4.33 -16.81
C PHE A 9 7.87 -4.96 -15.67
N LEU A 10 7.59 -6.28 -15.73
CA LEU A 10 6.93 -6.99 -14.64
C LEU A 10 7.73 -6.94 -13.34
N PHE A 11 9.06 -7.08 -13.44
CA PHE A 11 9.95 -7.00 -12.29
C PHE A 11 9.96 -5.59 -11.68
N LEU A 12 10.03 -4.55 -12.50
CA LEU A 12 9.92 -3.16 -12.03
C LEU A 12 8.55 -2.88 -11.39
N ALA A 13 7.47 -3.41 -11.97
CA ALA A 13 6.14 -3.30 -11.39
C ALA A 13 6.05 -4.01 -10.02
N LEU A 14 6.63 -5.20 -9.89
CA LEU A 14 6.71 -5.94 -8.63
C LEU A 14 7.54 -5.20 -7.58
N LEU A 15 8.69 -4.64 -7.96
CA LEU A 15 9.50 -3.82 -7.06
C LEU A 15 8.73 -2.58 -6.59
N GLY A 16 8.08 -1.87 -7.52
CA GLY A 16 7.23 -0.73 -7.19
C GLY A 16 6.11 -1.10 -6.23
N HIS A 17 5.42 -2.23 -6.48
CA HIS A 17 4.40 -2.76 -5.59
C HIS A 17 4.95 -3.02 -4.18
N CYS A 18 6.08 -3.72 -4.05
CA CYS A 18 6.70 -4.03 -2.76
C CYS A 18 7.11 -2.76 -1.99
N LEU A 19 7.71 -1.79 -2.67
CA LEU A 19 8.10 -0.51 -2.05
C LEU A 19 6.88 0.25 -1.55
N LEU A 20 5.81 0.34 -2.33
CA LEU A 20 4.59 1.04 -1.94
C LEU A 20 3.83 0.31 -0.81
N ALA A 21 3.78 -1.01 -0.83
CA ALA A 21 3.22 -1.79 0.27
C ALA A 21 4.01 -1.55 1.56
N GLY A 22 5.35 -1.50 1.48
CA GLY A 22 6.23 -1.20 2.60
C GLY A 22 6.03 0.22 3.16
N THR A 23 5.91 1.24 2.32
CA THR A 23 5.66 2.61 2.77
C THR A 23 4.27 2.74 3.42
N MET A 24 3.25 2.12 2.84
CA MET A 24 1.90 2.07 3.41
C MET A 24 1.87 1.35 4.75
N TYR A 25 2.57 0.22 4.88
CA TYR A 25 2.69 -0.50 6.13
C TYR A 25 3.24 0.38 7.24
N ARG A 26 4.36 1.08 6.99
CA ARG A 26 4.99 1.95 8.00
C ARG A 26 4.05 3.07 8.42
N LYS A 27 3.34 3.67 7.46
CA LYS A 27 2.41 4.78 7.72
C LYS A 27 1.20 4.34 8.56
N VAL A 28 0.57 3.23 8.19
CA VAL A 28 -0.56 2.64 8.93
C VAL A 28 -0.11 2.19 10.33
N HIS A 29 1.09 1.63 10.45
CA HIS A 29 1.60 1.16 11.75
C HIS A 29 1.79 2.31 12.74
N ALA A 30 2.31 3.44 12.27
CA ALA A 30 2.53 4.66 13.05
C ALA A 30 1.25 5.47 13.33
N ASP A 31 0.10 5.08 12.78
CA ASP A 31 -1.17 5.81 12.95
C ASP A 31 -1.79 5.49 14.31
N GLU A 32 -1.71 6.39 15.29
CA GLU A 32 -2.20 6.14 16.66
C GLU A 32 -3.73 6.16 16.76
N GLU A 33 -4.40 6.78 15.79
CA GLU A 33 -5.88 6.82 15.71
C GLU A 33 -6.50 5.46 15.36
N LEU A 34 -5.71 4.54 14.82
CA LEU A 34 -6.19 3.21 14.41
C LEU A 34 -6.00 2.19 15.53
N SER A 35 -7.04 1.39 15.77
CA SER A 35 -6.91 0.16 16.55
C SER A 35 -6.02 -0.87 15.84
N LEU A 36 -5.54 -1.86 16.59
CA LEU A 36 -4.70 -2.94 16.05
C LEU A 36 -5.39 -3.72 14.92
N THR A 37 -6.70 -3.98 15.05
CA THR A 37 -7.50 -4.67 14.03
C THR A 37 -7.59 -3.85 12.75
N GLU A 38 -7.84 -2.54 12.84
CA GLU A 38 -7.91 -1.66 11.68
C GLU A 38 -6.56 -1.52 11.00
N LYS A 39 -5.46 -1.43 11.78
CA LYS A 39 -4.10 -1.45 11.24
C LYS A 39 -3.86 -2.71 10.41
N ASN A 40 -4.21 -3.88 10.94
CA ASN A 40 -4.03 -5.14 10.23
C ASN A 40 -4.86 -5.22 8.95
N PHE A 41 -6.08 -4.71 8.99
CA PHE A 41 -6.94 -4.66 7.81
C PHE A 41 -6.37 -3.78 6.70
N TRP A 42 -5.87 -2.59 7.04
CA TRP A 42 -5.21 -1.70 6.09
C TRP A 42 -3.91 -2.28 5.54
N LYS A 43 -3.13 -2.98 6.38
CA LYS A 43 -1.90 -3.68 5.95
C LYS A 43 -2.19 -4.81 4.95
N LEU A 44 -3.24 -5.60 5.19
CA LEU A 44 -3.66 -6.65 4.25
C LEU A 44 -4.12 -6.07 2.91
N ARG A 45 -4.90 -4.99 2.94
CA ARG A 45 -5.32 -4.26 1.74
C ARG A 45 -4.12 -3.71 0.95
N ALA A 46 -3.13 -3.16 1.65
CA ALA A 46 -1.89 -2.68 1.06
C ALA A 46 -1.10 -3.79 0.33
N LEU A 47 -1.17 -5.03 0.82
CA LEU A 47 -0.49 -6.17 0.18
C LEU A 47 -1.11 -6.57 -1.16
N ILE A 48 -2.42 -6.37 -1.33
CA ILE A 48 -3.13 -6.73 -2.56
C ILE A 48 -2.92 -5.63 -3.61
N PHE A 49 -3.17 -4.37 -3.24
CA PHE A 49 -3.08 -3.26 -4.18
C PHE A 49 -2.72 -1.96 -3.44
N PRO A 50 -1.43 -1.72 -3.17
CA PRO A 50 -1.00 -0.63 -2.29
C PRO A 50 -1.38 0.74 -2.85
N LEU A 51 -1.33 0.90 -4.16
CA LEU A 51 -1.56 2.20 -4.82
C LEU A 51 -2.99 2.70 -4.65
N LEU A 52 -3.98 1.84 -4.89
CA LEU A 52 -5.41 2.11 -4.70
C LEU A 52 -5.75 2.36 -3.23
N PHE A 53 -5.31 1.48 -2.34
CA PHE A 53 -5.62 1.59 -0.93
C PHE A 53 -4.89 2.72 -0.23
N TRP A 54 -3.77 3.21 -0.77
CA TRP A 54 -3.15 4.45 -0.31
C TRP A 54 -4.10 5.65 -0.43
N PHE A 55 -4.81 5.79 -1.54
CA PHE A 55 -5.80 6.85 -1.73
C PHE A 55 -6.97 6.71 -0.76
N TYR A 56 -7.52 5.50 -0.63
CA TYR A 56 -8.61 5.25 0.32
C TYR A 56 -8.20 5.49 1.77
N TYR A 57 -7.00 5.07 2.17
CA TYR A 57 -6.47 5.30 3.51
C TYR A 57 -6.36 6.80 3.81
N HIS A 58 -5.86 7.58 2.85
CA HIS A 58 -5.75 9.03 2.99
C HIS A 58 -7.11 9.74 3.06
N GLN A 59 -8.08 9.29 2.26
CA GLN A 59 -9.45 9.80 2.31
C GLN A 59 -10.09 9.50 3.68
N GLU A 60 -9.95 8.28 4.17
CA GLU A 60 -10.48 7.86 5.46
C GLU A 60 -9.83 8.64 6.60
N LYS A 61 -8.50 8.81 6.57
CA LYS A 61 -7.79 9.63 7.55
C LYS A 61 -8.31 11.06 7.58
N LYS A 62 -8.56 11.67 6.42
CA LYS A 62 -9.15 13.01 6.32
C LYS A 62 -10.57 13.07 6.92
N ARG A 63 -11.36 12.00 6.78
CA ARG A 63 -12.71 11.91 7.36
C ARG A 63 -12.68 11.78 8.89
N ARG A 64 -11.72 11.06 9.46
CA ARG A 64 -11.55 10.93 10.91
C ARG A 64 -11.05 12.22 11.57
N SER A 65 -10.29 13.03 10.84
CA SER A 65 -9.75 14.32 11.32
C SER A 65 -10.72 15.51 11.19
N SER A 66 -11.91 15.31 10.60
CA SER A 66 -12.96 16.32 10.44
C SER A 66 -14.04 16.17 11.50
#